data_AF-A0A1V0I2C2-F1
#
_entry.id   AF-A0A1V0I2C2-F1
#
_cell.length_a   1.000
_cell.length_b   1.000
_cell.length_c   1.000
_cell.angle_alpha   90.00
_cell.angle_beta   90.00
_cell.angle_gamma   90.00
#
_symmetry.space_group_name_H-M   'P 1'
#
loop_
_entity.id
_entity.type
_entity.pdbx_description
1 polymer ?
#
loop_
_entity_poly.entity_id
_entity_poly.type
_entity_poly.pdbx_seq_one_letter_code
_entity_poly.pdbx_strand_id
1 'polypeptide(L)'
;MLMQNPPAILIQKTPSGLMPYGPHSGPMLDELVMGQVLTSKPRKGRTIPRNAAYWAGLTTAIENAEAWPTTRHLHDDLKRLCGYVDVYHNPLTGRDEVRVQSTAFNRMGESEFAAYFRLAQMRFAQQMGFDPWAMRRAA
;
A
#
# COMPACT_ATOMS: atom_id res chain seq x y z
N MET A 1 6.02 -24.18 20.62
CA MET A 1 6.82 -22.94 20.76
C MET A 1 7.16 -22.45 19.36
N LEU A 2 6.58 -21.34 18.90
CA LEU A 2 6.95 -20.73 17.62
C LEU A 2 8.31 -20.04 17.82
N MET A 3 9.36 -20.55 17.17
CA MET A 3 10.64 -19.85 17.09
C MET A 3 10.41 -18.54 16.35
N GLN A 4 10.42 -17.42 17.07
CA GLN A 4 10.42 -16.10 16.46
C GLN A 4 11.79 -15.89 15.87
N ASN A 5 11.90 -15.96 14.54
CA ASN A 5 13.14 -15.57 13.87
C ASN A 5 13.45 -14.12 14.21
N PRO A 6 14.72 -13.77 14.47
CA PRO A 6 15.11 -12.39 14.67
C PRO A 6 14.65 -11.53 13.48
N PRO A 7 14.28 -10.26 13.72
CA PRO A 7 13.84 -9.37 12.66
C PRO A 7 14.94 -9.28 11.58
N ALA A 8 14.54 -9.30 10.30
CA ALA A 8 15.50 -9.17 9.22
C ALA A 8 16.05 -7.74 9.14
N ILE A 9 17.33 -7.58 8.80
CA ILE A 9 17.91 -6.27 8.44
C ILE A 9 17.23 -5.78 7.16
N LEU A 10 16.64 -4.59 7.20
CA LEU A 10 16.00 -3.96 6.05
C LEU A 10 16.82 -2.77 5.57
N ILE A 11 17.00 -2.69 4.26
CA ILE A 11 17.68 -1.58 3.59
C ILE A 11 16.77 -0.98 2.51
N GLN A 12 16.83 0.33 2.36
CA GLN A 12 16.14 1.09 1.33
C GLN A 12 17.14 1.82 0.43
N LYS A 13 16.80 1.93 -0.85
CA LYS A 13 17.55 2.76 -1.80
C LYS A 13 17.06 4.20 -1.71
N THR A 14 17.98 5.12 -1.44
CA THR A 14 17.78 6.57 -1.37
C THR A 14 18.67 7.25 -2.42
N PRO A 15 18.50 8.56 -2.69
CA PRO A 15 19.39 9.30 -3.57
C PRO A 15 20.87 9.28 -3.12
N SER A 16 21.12 9.15 -1.81
CA SER A 16 22.45 9.10 -1.21
C SER A 16 23.05 7.69 -1.11
N GLY A 17 22.32 6.64 -1.51
CA GLY A 17 22.81 5.26 -1.50
C GLY A 17 21.85 4.28 -0.83
N LEU A 18 22.39 3.26 -0.18
CA LEU A 18 21.61 2.32 0.63
C LEU A 18 21.58 2.81 2.07
N MET A 19 20.40 2.87 2.68
CA MET A 19 20.21 3.29 4.06
C MET A 19 19.39 2.25 4.83
N PRO A 20 19.55 2.12 6.17
CA PRO A 20 18.67 1.29 6.98
C PRO A 20 17.21 1.70 6.82
N TYR A 21 16.33 0.71 6.79
CA TYR A 21 14.88 0.91 6.73
C TYR A 21 14.24 0.46 8.05
N GLY A 22 13.63 1.41 8.77
CA GLY A 22 13.01 1.18 10.07
C GLY A 22 13.99 1.20 11.25
N PRO A 23 13.47 1.30 12.49
CA PRO A 23 14.27 1.57 13.69
C PRO A 23 15.17 0.40 14.13
N HIS A 24 14.84 -0.83 13.74
CA HIS A 24 15.63 -2.02 14.11
C HIS A 24 16.85 -2.23 13.20
N SER A 25 16.79 -1.77 11.94
CA SER A 25 17.82 -2.09 10.96
C SER A 25 19.14 -1.34 11.17
N GLY A 26 19.10 -0.14 11.76
CA GLY A 26 20.30 0.66 12.03
C GLY A 26 21.25 -0.04 13.01
N PRO A 27 20.81 -0.33 14.25
CA PRO A 27 21.63 -1.05 15.22
C PRO A 27 22.16 -2.40 14.69
N MET A 28 21.32 -3.14 13.96
CA MET A 28 21.73 -4.43 13.39
C MET A 28 22.78 -4.30 12.27
N LEU A 29 22.83 -3.18 11.54
CA LEU A 29 23.91 -2.90 10.59
C LEU A 29 25.20 -2.53 11.32
N ASP A 30 25.11 -1.77 12.41
CA ASP A 30 26.26 -1.35 13.22
C ASP A 30 26.95 -2.56 13.90
N GLU A 31 26.21 -3.63 14.16
CA GLU A 31 26.70 -4.89 14.73
C GLU A 31 27.39 -5.81 13.70
N LEU A 32 27.36 -5.49 12.41
CA LEU A 32 27.99 -6.33 11.38
C LEU A 32 29.52 -6.27 11.47
N VAL A 33 30.15 -7.41 11.19
CA VAL A 33 31.61 -7.48 11.09
C VAL A 33 32.05 -6.79 9.79
N MET A 34 33.15 -6.04 9.86
CA MET A 34 33.72 -5.39 8.67
C MET A 34 34.01 -6.42 7.57
N GLY A 35 33.50 -6.16 6.37
CA GLY A 35 33.60 -7.07 5.21
C GLY A 35 32.49 -8.13 5.12
N GLN A 36 31.55 -8.17 6.07
CA GLN A 36 30.42 -9.09 6.02
C GLN A 36 29.49 -8.77 4.84
N VAL A 37 29.15 -9.80 4.06
CA VAL A 37 28.30 -9.67 2.86
C VAL A 37 26.87 -10.09 3.19
N LEU A 38 25.89 -9.25 2.83
CA LEU A 38 24.47 -9.54 2.97
C LEU A 38 23.85 -9.91 1.62
N THR A 39 22.94 -10.90 1.64
CA THR A 39 22.06 -11.17 0.49
C THR A 39 20.80 -10.31 0.62
N SER A 40 20.56 -9.43 -0.36
CA SER A 40 19.34 -8.62 -0.41
C SER A 40 18.44 -9.05 -1.57
N LYS A 41 17.13 -9.12 -1.32
CA LYS A 41 16.10 -9.22 -2.36
C LYS A 41 15.13 -8.05 -2.18
N PRO A 42 14.74 -7.32 -3.25
CA PRO A 42 13.69 -6.32 -3.15
C PRO A 42 12.44 -6.96 -2.56
N ARG A 43 11.92 -6.39 -1.46
CA ARG A 43 10.66 -6.87 -0.90
C ARG A 43 9.54 -6.58 -1.90
N LYS A 44 8.76 -7.62 -2.19
CA LYS A 44 7.47 -7.47 -2.86
C LYS A 44 6.43 -7.10 -1.80
N GLY A 45 5.64 -6.08 -2.08
CA GLY A 45 4.60 -5.60 -1.18
C GLY A 45 4.83 -4.16 -0.74
N ARG A 46 3.77 -3.62 -0.14
CA ARG A 46 3.70 -2.20 0.21
C ARG A 46 4.62 -1.86 1.38
N THR A 47 5.19 -0.66 1.38
CA THR A 47 5.82 -0.14 2.61
C THR A 47 4.73 0.00 3.68
N ILE A 48 5.01 -0.48 4.90
CA ILE A 48 4.07 -0.40 6.04
C ILE A 48 3.56 1.04 6.23
N PRO A 49 4.41 2.08 6.21
CA PRO A 49 3.96 3.47 6.34
C PRO A 49 2.98 3.89 5.25
N ARG A 50 3.22 3.52 3.98
CA ARG A 50 2.34 3.92 2.88
C ARG A 50 1.01 3.19 2.91
N ASN A 51 1.01 1.90 3.26
CA ASN A 51 -0.23 1.16 3.46
C ASN A 51 -1.04 1.76 4.63
N ALA A 52 -0.39 2.10 5.75
CA ALA A 52 -1.05 2.78 6.87
C ALA A 52 -1.57 4.16 6.46
N ALA A 53 -0.81 4.91 5.66
CA ALA A 53 -1.24 6.21 5.12
C ALA A 53 -2.51 6.08 4.28
N TYR A 54 -2.51 5.11 3.37
CA TYR A 54 -3.66 4.79 2.53
C TYR A 54 -4.93 4.53 3.35
N TRP A 55 -4.88 3.56 4.28
CA TRP A 55 -6.05 3.16 5.06
C TRP A 55 -6.57 4.27 5.97
N ALA A 56 -5.70 5.03 6.62
CA ALA A 56 -6.18 6.11 7.49
C ALA A 56 -6.84 7.25 6.70
N GLY A 57 -6.42 7.55 5.47
CA GLY A 57 -7.19 8.49 4.64
C GLY A 57 -8.51 7.91 4.13
N LEU A 58 -8.64 6.59 3.96
CA LEU A 58 -9.97 5.99 3.71
C LEU A 58 -10.90 6.17 4.91
N THR A 59 -10.38 6.06 6.14
CA THR A 59 -11.17 6.35 7.35
C THR A 59 -11.65 7.79 7.35
N THR A 60 -10.75 8.76 7.14
CA THR A 60 -11.11 10.17 7.03
C THR A 60 -12.12 10.42 5.90
N ALA A 61 -11.98 9.75 4.76
CA ALA A 61 -12.91 9.88 3.64
C ALA A 61 -14.33 9.46 4.01
N ILE A 62 -14.51 8.30 4.64
CA ILE A 62 -15.85 7.81 5.00
C ILE A 62 -16.50 8.63 6.12
N GLU A 63 -15.70 9.19 7.03
CA GLU A 63 -16.17 10.09 8.09
C GLU A 63 -16.69 11.42 7.56
N ASN A 64 -16.19 11.90 6.42
CA ASN A 64 -16.54 13.21 5.86
C ASN A 64 -17.52 13.14 4.67
N ALA A 65 -17.58 12.00 3.97
CA ALA A 65 -18.40 11.86 2.77
C ALA A 65 -19.78 11.23 3.00
N GLU A 66 -19.97 10.49 4.10
CA GLU A 66 -21.19 9.70 4.41
C GLU A 66 -21.69 8.77 3.28
N ALA A 67 -20.87 8.52 2.26
CA ALA A 67 -21.27 7.79 1.05
C ALA A 67 -20.97 6.28 1.10
N TRP A 68 -20.12 5.83 2.04
CA TRP A 68 -19.71 4.43 2.16
C TRP A 68 -19.87 3.93 3.59
N PRO A 69 -20.43 2.71 3.79
CA PRO A 69 -20.60 2.15 5.12
C PRO A 69 -19.30 1.67 5.75
N THR A 70 -18.29 1.31 4.94
CA THR A 70 -16.96 0.92 5.45
C THR A 70 -15.84 1.32 4.48
N THR A 71 -14.62 1.41 4.99
CA THR A 71 -13.42 1.69 4.18
C THR A 71 -13.20 0.65 3.07
N ARG A 72 -13.69 -0.58 3.25
CA ARG A 72 -13.63 -1.64 2.22
C ARG A 72 -14.50 -1.31 1.01
N HIS A 73 -15.68 -0.73 1.21
CA HIS A 73 -16.56 -0.32 0.10
C HIS A 73 -15.90 0.81 -0.71
N LEU A 74 -15.36 1.82 -0.01
CA LEU A 74 -14.61 2.89 -0.67
C LEU A 74 -13.36 2.35 -1.40
N HIS A 75 -12.63 1.41 -0.79
CA HIS A 75 -11.49 0.76 -1.44
C HIS A 75 -11.89 0.06 -2.76
N ASP A 76 -13.02 -0.65 -2.78
CA ASP A 76 -13.53 -1.33 -3.96
C ASP A 76 -13.97 -0.34 -5.05
N ASP A 77 -14.64 0.75 -4.68
CA ASP A 77 -15.04 1.80 -5.64
C ASP A 77 -13.85 2.57 -6.19
N LEU A 78 -12.83 2.87 -5.38
CA LEU A 78 -11.61 3.51 -5.87
C LEU A 78 -10.87 2.63 -6.87
N LYS A 79 -10.86 1.31 -6.67
CA LYS A 79 -10.29 0.38 -7.66
C LYS A 79 -11.09 0.37 -8.96
N ARG A 80 -12.41 0.38 -8.89
CA ARG A 80 -13.28 0.54 -10.09
C ARG A 80 -12.97 1.84 -10.82
N LEU A 81 -12.94 2.96 -10.09
CA LEU A 81 -12.68 4.29 -10.61
C LEU A 81 -11.29 4.42 -11.25
N CYS A 82 -10.30 3.69 -10.72
CA CYS A 82 -8.94 3.66 -11.24
C CYS A 82 -8.73 2.59 -12.33
N GLY A 83 -9.76 1.83 -12.73
CA GLY A 83 -9.65 0.81 -13.77
C GLY A 83 -9.00 -0.51 -13.34
N TYR A 84 -8.83 -0.76 -12.03
CA TYR A 84 -8.30 -2.02 -11.50
C TYR A 84 -9.41 -3.07 -11.39
N VAL A 85 -9.97 -3.44 -12.54
CA VAL A 85 -11.07 -4.39 -12.69
C VAL A 85 -10.77 -5.42 -13.77
N ASP A 86 -11.27 -6.63 -13.56
CA ASP A 86 -11.32 -7.68 -14.58
C ASP A 86 -12.76 -7.82 -15.06
N VAL A 87 -12.96 -7.93 -16.37
CA VAL A 87 -14.24 -8.38 -16.94
C VAL A 87 -14.16 -9.88 -17.14
N TYR A 88 -15.11 -10.63 -16.59
CA TYR A 88 -15.16 -12.08 -16.74
C TYR A 88 -16.58 -12.52 -17.10
N HIS A 89 -16.67 -13.59 -17.89
CA HIS A 89 -17.94 -14.22 -18.19
C HIS A 89 -18.35 -15.10 -17.01
N ASN A 90 -19.48 -14.79 -16.37
CA ASN A 90 -19.99 -15.60 -15.27
C ASN A 90 -20.81 -16.78 -15.84
N PRO A 91 -20.35 -18.04 -15.69
CA PRO A 91 -21.04 -19.19 -16.24
C PRO A 91 -22.39 -19.49 -15.56
N LEU A 92 -22.64 -18.94 -14.36
CA LEU A 92 -23.89 -19.14 -13.62
C LEU A 92 -24.97 -18.14 -14.05
N THR A 93 -24.59 -16.94 -14.45
CA THR A 93 -25.52 -15.88 -14.87
C THR A 93 -25.57 -15.71 -16.40
N GLY A 94 -24.59 -16.28 -17.12
CA GLY A 94 -24.45 -16.16 -18.57
C GLY A 94 -24.11 -14.75 -19.05
N ARG A 95 -23.58 -13.90 -18.15
CA ARG A 95 -23.33 -12.48 -18.41
C ARG A 95 -21.89 -12.11 -18.09
N ASP A 96 -21.41 -11.09 -18.77
CA ASP A 96 -20.13 -10.47 -18.45
C ASP A 96 -20.30 -9.60 -17.20
N GLU A 97 -19.47 -9.88 -16.19
CA GLU A 97 -19.48 -9.22 -14.90
C GLU A 97 -18.13 -8.55 -14.65
N VAL A 98 -18.17 -7.41 -13.94
CA VAL A 98 -16.98 -6.65 -13.56
C VAL A 98 -16.57 -7.03 -12.14
N ARG A 99 -15.41 -7.67 -11.99
CA ARG A 99 -14.82 -7.96 -10.68
C ARG A 99 -13.67 -7.02 -10.39
N VAL A 100 -13.63 -6.51 -9.17
CA VAL A 100 -12.51 -5.69 -8.72
C VAL A 100 -11.27 -6.56 -8.53
N GLN A 101 -10.13 -6.13 -9.06
CA GLN A 101 -8.87 -6.84 -8.87
C GLN A 101 -8.48 -6.86 -7.39
N SER A 102 -7.91 -8.00 -6.96
CA SER A 102 -7.38 -8.11 -5.61
C SER A 102 -6.05 -7.37 -5.52
N THR A 103 -5.98 -6.40 -4.62
CA THR A 103 -4.74 -5.66 -4.34
C THR A 103 -3.99 -6.24 -3.14
N ALA A 104 -4.16 -7.55 -2.89
CA ALA A 104 -3.49 -8.26 -1.80
C ALA A 104 -1.97 -8.00 -1.83
N PHE A 105 -1.37 -7.92 -0.63
CA PHE A 105 0.03 -7.54 -0.40
C PHE A 105 1.07 -8.29 -1.25
N ASN A 106 0.74 -9.49 -1.71
CA ASN A 106 1.61 -10.33 -2.52
C ASN A 106 1.48 -10.12 -4.04
N ARG A 107 0.41 -9.47 -4.52
CA ARG A 107 0.15 -9.29 -5.96
C ARG A 107 0.53 -7.92 -6.49
N MET A 108 0.42 -6.87 -5.67
CA MET A 108 0.73 -5.50 -6.08
C MET A 108 2.06 -5.03 -5.49
N GLY A 109 3.02 -4.70 -6.36
CA GLY A 109 4.32 -4.16 -5.93
C GLY A 109 4.19 -2.76 -5.33
N GLU A 110 5.21 -2.30 -4.59
CA GLU A 110 5.21 -0.95 -4.00
C GLU A 110 5.07 0.16 -5.06
N SER A 111 5.77 0.05 -6.19
CA SER A 111 5.69 1.04 -7.27
C SER A 111 4.30 1.10 -7.90
N GLU A 112 3.67 -0.07 -8.08
CA GLU A 112 2.32 -0.19 -8.61
C GLU A 112 1.29 0.35 -7.63
N PHE A 113 1.43 0.03 -6.34
CA PHE A 113 0.59 0.60 -5.30
C PHE A 113 0.76 2.11 -5.17
N ALA A 114 1.98 2.63 -5.30
CA ALA A 114 2.23 4.05 -5.28
C ALA A 114 1.54 4.77 -6.44
N ALA A 115 1.54 4.16 -7.63
CA ALA A 115 0.84 4.68 -8.79
C ALA A 115 -0.69 4.63 -8.60
N TYR A 116 -1.22 3.50 -8.15
CA TYR A 116 -2.62 3.35 -7.78
C TYR A 116 -3.04 4.39 -6.74
N PHE A 117 -2.26 4.55 -5.67
CA PHE A 117 -2.59 5.45 -4.57
C PHE A 117 -2.65 6.90 -5.03
N ARG A 118 -1.68 7.36 -5.83
CA ARG A 118 -1.71 8.71 -6.42
C ARG A 118 -2.94 8.91 -7.33
N LEU A 119 -3.26 7.92 -8.16
CA LEU A 119 -4.42 7.98 -9.04
C LEU A 119 -5.73 8.03 -8.23
N ALA A 120 -5.84 7.22 -7.18
CA ALA A 120 -6.99 7.19 -6.29
C ALA A 120 -7.19 8.53 -5.55
N GLN A 121 -6.13 9.14 -5.02
CA GLN A 121 -6.18 10.46 -4.39
C GLN A 121 -6.72 11.51 -5.37
N MET A 122 -6.12 11.58 -6.57
CA MET A 122 -6.52 12.54 -7.59
C MET A 122 -7.98 12.37 -7.99
N ARG A 123 -8.42 11.14 -8.28
CA ARG A 123 -9.79 10.84 -8.70
C ARG A 123 -10.81 11.10 -7.58
N PHE A 124 -10.48 10.75 -6.35
CA PHE A 124 -11.33 11.02 -5.19
C PHE A 124 -11.52 12.53 -5.01
N ALA A 125 -10.43 13.30 -4.98
CA ALA A 125 -10.50 14.75 -4.80
C ALA A 125 -11.27 15.45 -5.93
N GLN A 126 -11.11 14.99 -7.17
CA GLN A 126 -11.90 15.46 -8.32
C GLN A 126 -13.40 15.20 -8.14
N GLN A 127 -13.79 14.04 -7.61
CA GLN A 127 -15.20 13.66 -7.49
C GLN A 127 -15.88 14.24 -6.24
N MET A 128 -15.14 14.32 -5.13
CA MET A 128 -15.68 14.66 -3.82
C MET A 128 -15.40 16.11 -3.39
N GLY A 129 -14.48 16.81 -4.07
CA GLY A 129 -14.14 18.19 -3.77
C GLY A 129 -13.23 18.41 -2.56
N PHE A 130 -12.69 17.34 -1.96
CA PHE A 130 -11.73 17.42 -0.85
C PHE A 130 -10.72 16.26 -0.88
N ASP A 131 -9.57 16.45 -0.24
CA ASP A 131 -8.52 15.44 -0.12
C ASP A 131 -8.38 14.93 1.34
N PRO A 132 -8.82 13.70 1.64
CA PRO A 132 -8.72 13.12 2.97
C PRO A 132 -7.29 12.70 3.35
N TRP A 133 -6.36 12.66 2.40
CA TRP A 133 -4.95 12.37 2.62
C TRP A 133 -4.09 13.62 2.84
N ALA A 134 -4.63 14.82 2.58
CA ALA A 134 -3.94 16.10 2.82
C ALA A 134 -3.69 16.37 4.32
N MET A 135 -4.46 15.75 5.21
CA MET A 135 -4.48 16.07 6.65
C MET A 135 -3.25 15.57 7.44
N ARG A 136 -2.25 14.92 6.80
CA ARG A 136 -1.06 14.41 7.48
C ARG A 136 0.19 15.27 7.24
N ARG A 137 0.15 16.51 7.70
CA ARG A 137 1.33 17.32 8.05
C ARG A 137 1.09 18.04 9.38
N ALA A 138 0.95 17.29 10.46
CA ALA A 138 1.06 17.81 11.82
C ALA A 138 1.27 16.64 12.79
N ALA A 139 2.54 16.43 13.17
CA ALA A 139 3.07 15.88 14.43
C ALA A 139 4.42 15.23 14.15
#